data_AF-A0A932MRT0-F1
#
_entry.id   AF-A0A932MRT0-F1
#
_cell.length_a   1.000
_cell.length_b   1.000
_cell.length_c   1.000
_cell.angle_alpha   90.00
_cell.angle_beta   90.00
_cell.angle_gamma   90.00
#
_symmetry.space_group_name_H-M   'P 1'
#
loop_
_entity.id
_entity.type
_entity.pdbx_description
1 polymer ?
#
loop_
_entity_poly.entity_id
_entity_poly.type
_entity_poly.pdbx_seq_one_letter_code
_entity_poly.pdbx_strand_id
1 'polypeptide(L)' 'MAHSFPDIEKEAMGLPAGDRARLAVRLLDSLEEAAESPEEIEKLWLAEAERRFQELREGVAQGIPAQEVFAELRAKRERP' A
#
# COMPACT_ATOMS: atom_id res chain seq x y z
N MET A 1 -31.21 6.05 -12.17
CA MET A 1 -31.61 5.32 -10.95
C MET A 1 -30.37 5.21 -10.09
N ALA A 2 -30.46 5.45 -8.77
CA ALA A 2 -29.33 5.20 -7.89
C ALA A 2 -29.31 3.70 -7.57
N HIS A 3 -28.24 3.01 -7.97
CA HIS A 3 -28.01 1.61 -7.59
C HIS A 3 -27.67 1.56 -6.10
N SER A 4 -28.17 0.56 -5.38
CA SER A 4 -27.82 0.40 -3.97
C SER A 4 -26.37 -0.10 -3.83
N PHE A 5 -25.73 0.13 -2.68
CA PHE A 5 -24.37 -0.36 -2.45
C PHE A 5 -24.22 -1.88 -2.70
N PRO A 6 -25.12 -2.74 -2.19
CA PRO A 6 -25.06 -4.18 -2.49
C PRO A 6 -25.17 -4.52 -3.99
N ASP A 7 -25.94 -3.74 -4.76
CA ASP A 7 -26.06 -3.96 -6.20
C ASP A 7 -24.73 -3.64 -6.91
N ILE A 8 -24.10 -2.51 -6.56
CA ILE A 8 -22.82 -2.07 -7.13
C ILE A 8 -21.69 -3.05 -6.75
N GLU A 9 -21.66 -3.49 -5.49
CA GLU A 9 -20.68 -4.46 -5.02
C GLU A 9 -20.79 -5.79 -5.79
N LYS A 10 -22.01 -6.29 -5.95
CA LYS A 10 -22.27 -7.53 -6.70
C LYS A 10 -21.84 -7.40 -8.16
N GLU A 11 -22.16 -6.28 -8.82
CA GLU A 11 -21.75 -6.01 -10.20
C GLU A 11 -20.22 -5.92 -10.32
N ALA A 12 -19.56 -5.20 -9.42
CA ALA A 12 -18.11 -5.09 -9.39
C ALA A 12 -17.42 -6.45 -9.17
N MET A 13 -17.96 -7.29 -8.28
CA MET A 13 -17.41 -8.63 -8.04
C MET A 13 -17.63 -9.58 -9.22
N GLY A 14 -18.63 -9.32 -10.07
CA GLY A 14 -18.89 -10.06 -11.31
C GLY A 14 -17.92 -9.76 -12.45
N LEU A 15 -17.13 -8.68 -12.37
CA LEU A 15 -16.17 -8.31 -13.41
C LEU A 15 -14.99 -9.31 -13.50
N PRO A 16 -14.34 -9.46 -14.66
CA PRO A 16 -13.05 -10.14 -14.78
C PRO A 16 -11.98 -9.52 -13.86
N ALA A 17 -10.99 -10.32 -13.45
CA ALA A 17 -9.98 -9.88 -12.48
C ALA A 17 -9.24 -8.59 -12.89
N GLY A 18 -8.91 -8.42 -14.18
CA GLY A 18 -8.27 -7.21 -14.68
C GLY A 18 -9.15 -5.97 -14.59
N ASP A 19 -10.44 -6.11 -14.91
CA ASP A 19 -11.41 -5.01 -14.82
C ASP A 19 -11.71 -4.64 -13.36
N ARG A 20 -11.76 -5.62 -12.46
CA ARG A 20 -11.83 -5.37 -11.01
C ARG A 20 -10.63 -4.58 -10.51
N ALA A 21 -9.42 -4.97 -10.91
CA ALA A 21 -8.21 -4.25 -10.52
C ALA A 21 -8.24 -2.81 -11.02
N ARG A 22 -8.66 -2.59 -12.28
CA ARG A 22 -8.81 -1.25 -12.85
C ARG A 22 -9.86 -0.41 -12.12
N LEU A 23 -11.01 -1.00 -11.77
CA LEU A 23 -12.05 -0.33 -11.00
C LEU A 23 -11.55 0.03 -9.59
N ALA A 24 -10.85 -0.89 -8.92
CA ALA A 24 -10.28 -0.67 -7.60
C ALA A 24 -9.29 0.50 -7.59
N VAL A 25 -8.38 0.58 -8.57
CA VAL A 25 -7.45 1.71 -8.70
C VAL A 25 -8.21 3.03 -8.81
N ARG A 26 -9.19 3.12 -9.71
CA ARG A 26 -9.97 4.36 -9.88
C ARG A 26 -10.76 4.77 -8.64
N LEU A 27 -11.30 3.80 -7.90
CA LEU A 27 -12.01 4.07 -6.66
C LEU A 27 -11.04 4.57 -5.59
N LEU A 28 -9.85 3.97 -5.47
CA LEU A 28 -8.81 4.44 -4.57
C LEU A 28 -8.37 5.87 -4.91
N ASP A 29 -8.08 6.16 -6.18
CA ASP A 29 -7.70 7.51 -6.63
C ASP A 29 -8.77 8.55 -6.24
N SER A 30 -10.06 8.20 -6.40
CA SER A 30 -11.17 9.10 -6.04
C SER A 30 -11.29 9.37 -4.53
N LEU A 31 -10.80 8.44 -3.70
CA LEU A 31 -10.76 8.60 -2.26
C LEU A 31 -9.54 9.42 -1.83
N GLU A 32 -8.41 9.28 -2.52
CA GLU A 32 -7.20 10.08 -2.27
C GLU A 32 -7.44 11.57 -2.59
N GLU A 33 -8.17 11.89 -3.67
CA GLU A 33 -8.59 13.26 -3.96
C GLU A 33 -9.52 13.86 -2.88
N ALA A 34 -10.25 13.00 -2.15
CA ALA A 34 -11.16 13.38 -1.08
C ALA A 34 -10.52 13.28 0.33
N ALA A 35 -9.30 12.75 0.43
CA ALA A 35 -8.58 12.55 1.67
C ALA A 35 -7.94 13.86 2.17
N GLU A 36 -7.36 13.79 3.37
CA GLU A 36 -6.58 14.86 4.01
C GLU A 36 -5.63 15.57 3.03
N SER A 37 -5.27 16.81 3.34
CA SER A 37 -4.43 17.60 2.44
C SER A 37 -3.11 16.83 2.17
N PRO A 38 -2.60 16.79 0.92
CA PRO A 38 -1.34 16.12 0.62
C PRO A 38 -0.19 16.52 1.56
N GLU A 39 -0.21 17.76 2.04
CA GLU A 39 0.73 18.30 3.01
C GLU A 39 0.57 17.68 4.42
N GLU A 40 -0.67 17.38 4.86
CA GLU A 40 -0.93 16.67 6.11
C GLU A 40 -0.43 15.23 6.04
N ILE A 41 -0.68 14.55 4.90
CA ILE A 41 -0.16 13.21 4.64
C ILE A 41 1.37 13.22 4.67
N GLU A 42 2.02 14.13 3.94
CA GLU A 42 3.48 14.26 3.93
C GLU A 42 4.04 14.45 5.35
N LYS A 43 3.40 15.31 6.14
CA LYS A 43 3.80 15.55 7.54
C LYS A 43 3.69 14.29 8.40
N LEU A 44 2.62 13.50 8.24
CA LEU A 44 2.46 12.23 8.96
C LEU A 44 3.52 11.20 8.55
N TRP A 45 3.83 11.10 7.25
CA TRP A 45 4.89 10.22 6.75
C TRP A 45 6.28 10.62 7.25
N LEU A 46 6.58 11.92 7.28
CA LEU A 46 7.85 12.41 7.83
C LEU A 46 7.97 12.10 9.32
N ALA A 47 6.90 12.29 10.10
CA ALA A 47 6.88 11.95 11.52
C ALA A 47 7.11 10.45 11.75
N GLU A 48 6.47 9.59 10.95
CA GLU A 48 6.65 8.13 11.04
C GLU A 48 8.06 7.69 10.60
N ALA A 49 8.61 8.31 9.55
CA ALA A 49 9.97 8.02 9.08
C ALA A 49 11.02 8.35 10.15
N GLU A 50 10.91 9.51 10.79
CA GLU A 50 11.79 9.91 11.89
C GLU A 50 11.64 8.96 13.09
N ARG A 51 10.41 8.62 13.48
CA ARG A 51 10.14 7.67 14.56
C ARG A 51 10.82 6.32 14.30
N ARG A 52 10.63 5.74 13.12
CA ARG A 52 11.25 4.45 12.74
C ARG A 52 12.77 4.53 12.68
N PHE A 53 13.31 5.64 12.22
CA PHE A 53 14.76 5.85 12.19
C PHE A 53 15.34 5.84 13.61
N GLN A 54 14.70 6.52 14.56
CA GLN A 54 15.15 6.49 15.96
C GLN A 54 15.01 5.09 16.58
N GLU A 55 13.91 4.38 16.34
CA GLU A 55 13.76 3.01 16.82
C GLU A 55 14.88 2.08 16.33
N LEU A 56 15.31 2.23 15.07
CA LEU A 56 16.44 1.48 14.52
C LEU A 56 17.76 1.90 15.16
N ARG A 57 17.99 3.20 15.37
CA ARG A 57 19.21 3.72 16.00
C ARG A 57 19.36 3.31 17.45
N GLU A 58 18.26 3.28 18.19
CA GLU A 58 18.21 2.91 19.60
C GLU A 58 18.18 1.39 19.80
N GLY A 59 18.03 0.61 18.72
CA GLY A 59 17.95 -0.85 18.77
C GLY A 59 16.61 -1.38 19.29
N VAL A 60 15.59 -0.52 19.39
CA VAL A 60 14.20 -0.91 19.68
C VAL A 60 13.65 -1.75 18.53
N ALA A 61 13.91 -1.33 17.30
CA ALA A 61 13.66 -2.11 16.10
C ALA A 61 14.95 -2.80 15.64
N GLN A 62 14.89 -4.12 15.43
CA GLN A 62 16.01 -4.88 14.87
C GLN A 62 15.92 -4.91 13.35
N GLY A 63 16.94 -4.38 12.68
CA GLY A 63 17.08 -4.49 11.23
C GLY A 63 17.62 -5.86 10.82
N ILE A 64 17.36 -6.23 9.56
CA ILE A 64 18.00 -7.39 8.91
C ILE A 64 19.24 -6.89 8.18
N PRO A 65 20.41 -7.56 8.30
CA PRO A 65 21.59 -7.20 7.54
C PRO A 65 21.30 -7.14 6.03
N ALA A 66 21.71 -6.05 5.37
CA ALA A 66 21.41 -5.85 3.95
C ALA A 66 21.90 -7.02 3.06
N GLN A 67 23.04 -7.63 3.41
CA GLN A 67 23.60 -8.77 2.67
C GLN A 67 22.66 -9.98 2.67
N GLU A 68 21.98 -10.24 3.79
CA GLU A 68 21.01 -11.33 3.94
C GLU A 68 19.79 -11.09 3.06
N VAL A 69 19.20 -9.89 3.14
CA VAL A 69 18.06 -9.49 2.30
C VAL A 69 18.40 -9.63 0.81
N PHE A 70 19.56 -9.14 0.38
CA PHE A 70 19.96 -9.22 -1.02
C PHE A 70 20.27 -10.66 -1.47
N ALA A 71 20.79 -11.51 -0.58
CA ALA A 71 21.00 -12.93 -0.89
C ALA A 71 19.67 -13.65 -1.11
N GLU A 72 18.68 -13.42 -0.25
CA GLU A 72 17.34 -14.01 -0.38
C GLU A 72 16.62 -13.57 -1.66
N LEU A 73 16.69 -12.27 -1.99
CA LEU A 73 16.05 -11.75 -3.20
C LEU A 73 16.63 -12.36 -4.48
N ARG A 74 17.96 -12.54 -4.54
CA ARG A 74 18.62 -13.23 -5.67
C ARG A 74 18.17 -14.69 -5.75
N ALA A 75 18.18 -15.41 -4.63
CA ALA A 75 17.74 -16.80 -4.58
C ALA A 75 16.27 -16.96 -5.01
N LYS A 76 15.37 -16.05 -4.61
CA LYS A 76 13.95 -16.08 -5.04
C LYS A 76 13.78 -15.87 -6.54
N ARG A 77 14.59 -15.00 -7.15
CA ARG A 77 14.55 -14.75 -8.60
C ARG A 77 15.07 -15.93 -9.43
N GLU A 78 15.92 -16.76 -8.85
CA GLU A 78 16.50 -17.95 -9.49
C GLU A 78 15.63 -19.22 -9.30
N ARG A 79 14.54 -19.15 -8.53
CA ARG A 79 13.58 -20.26 -8.42
C ARG A 79 12.70 -20.29 -9.67
N PRO A 80 12.60 -21.43 -10.37
CA PRO A 80 11.81 -21.59 -11.59
C PRO A 80 10.31 -21.45 -11.34
#